data_AF-A0A9W8EH08-F1
#
_entry.id   AF-A0A9W8EH08-F1
#
_cell.length_a   1.000
_cell.length_b   1.000
_cell.length_c   1.000
_cell.angle_alpha   90.00
_cell.angle_beta   90.00
_cell.angle_gamma   90.00
#
_symmetry.space_group_name_H-M   'P 1'
#
loop_
_entity.id
_entity.type
_entity.pdbx_description
1 polymer ?
#
loop_
_entity_poly.entity_id
_entity_poly.type
_entity_poly.pdbx_seq_one_letter_code
_entity_poly.pdbx_strand_id
1 'polypeptide(L)'
;HVQELQREGVVFARGKFTAEENAAVEETIARFVGAQRLTAQQVYEKLFHDKTRDSMGRQVRKAFWPALAEALPARQMQALYHHVRRRCHPLNNLGSWTAREDDALRRLVAARGPAWEAISGEMGRMGTNCRDRWRYLQASGRGGDGLPGGD
;
A
#
# COMPACT_ATOMS: atom_id res chain seq x y z
N HIS A 1 8.79 18.45 -16.59
CA HIS A 1 7.86 18.03 -15.51
C HIS A 1 8.30 18.44 -14.11
N VAL A 2 9.13 17.69 -13.35
CA VAL A 2 9.48 18.09 -11.95
C VAL A 2 10.18 19.46 -11.88
N GLN A 3 11.06 19.77 -12.83
CA GLN A 3 11.75 21.06 -12.91
C GLN A 3 10.87 22.24 -13.40
N GLU A 4 9.76 21.96 -14.11
CA GLU A 4 8.76 22.96 -14.51
C GLU A 4 7.86 23.33 -13.34
N LEU A 5 7.35 22.32 -12.63
CA LEU A 5 6.50 22.52 -11.46
C LEU A 5 7.24 23.27 -10.33
N GLN A 6 8.55 23.08 -10.20
CA GLN A 6 9.40 23.84 -9.28
C GLN A 6 9.59 25.31 -9.71
N ARG A 7 9.62 25.59 -11.03
CA ARG A 7 9.68 26.95 -11.57
C ARG A 7 8.35 27.70 -11.43
N GLU A 8 7.23 26.97 -11.42
CA GLU A 8 5.87 27.51 -11.29
C GLU A 8 5.42 27.69 -9.82
N GLY A 9 6.28 27.39 -8.84
CA GLY A 9 5.94 27.56 -7.42
C GLY A 9 4.91 26.55 -6.89
N VAL A 10 4.78 25.39 -7.54
CA VAL A 10 3.80 24.37 -7.18
C VAL A 10 4.06 23.83 -5.77
N VAL A 11 3.07 24.00 -4.90
CA VAL A 11 3.10 23.45 -3.54
C VAL A 11 2.65 21.99 -3.59
N PHE A 12 3.57 21.06 -3.36
CA PHE A 12 3.22 19.63 -3.30
C PHE A 12 2.34 19.32 -2.09
N ALA A 13 1.24 18.60 -2.34
CA ALA A 13 0.33 18.13 -1.31
C ALA A 13 1.04 17.12 -0.38
N ARG A 14 0.99 17.40 0.93
CA ARG A 14 1.56 16.57 2.00
C ARG A 14 0.46 15.88 2.79
N GLY A 15 0.79 14.78 3.45
CA GLY A 15 -0.16 14.04 4.29
C GLY A 15 -0.90 12.92 3.57
N LYS A 16 -2.02 12.47 4.14
CA LYS A 16 -2.80 11.32 3.65
C LYS A 16 -3.31 11.56 2.24
N PHE A 17 -3.40 10.49 1.45
CA PHE A 17 -4.03 10.53 0.13
C PHE A 17 -5.56 10.61 0.31
N THR A 18 -6.21 11.51 -0.41
CA THR A 18 -7.67 11.66 -0.39
C THR A 18 -8.35 10.50 -1.10
N ALA A 19 -9.68 10.39 -0.97
CA ALA A 19 -10.46 9.35 -1.66
C ALA A 19 -10.31 9.47 -3.19
N GLU A 20 -10.29 10.70 -3.70
CA GLU A 20 -10.13 11.02 -5.12
C GLU A 20 -8.74 10.61 -5.62
N GLU A 21 -7.69 10.92 -4.84
CA GLU A 21 -6.32 10.53 -5.22
C GLU A 21 -6.13 9.00 -5.19
N ASN A 22 -6.77 8.33 -4.24
CA ASN A 22 -6.80 6.88 -4.17
C ASN A 22 -7.51 6.27 -5.40
N ALA A 23 -8.66 6.83 -5.79
CA ALA A 23 -9.39 6.40 -6.98
C ALA A 23 -8.56 6.62 -8.26
N ALA A 24 -7.87 7.76 -8.39
CA ALA A 24 -6.99 8.03 -9.52
C ALA A 24 -5.82 7.04 -9.63
N VAL A 25 -5.25 6.61 -8.49
CA VAL A 25 -4.21 5.56 -8.45
C VAL A 25 -4.79 4.24 -8.95
N GLU A 26 -5.96 3.84 -8.45
CA GLU A 26 -6.62 2.59 -8.83
C GLU A 26 -6.98 2.56 -10.31
N GLU A 27 -7.54 3.65 -10.84
CA GLU A 27 -7.87 3.78 -12.25
C GLU A 27 -6.61 3.69 -13.13
N THR A 28 -5.52 4.34 -12.73
CA THR A 28 -4.25 4.29 -13.45
C THR A 28 -3.71 2.86 -13.50
N ILE A 29 -3.79 2.12 -12.40
CA ILE A 29 -3.38 0.71 -12.36
C ILE A 29 -4.29 -0.15 -13.23
N ALA A 30 -5.61 0.01 -13.12
CA ALA A 30 -6.59 -0.76 -13.88
C ALA A 30 -6.42 -0.56 -15.40
N ARG A 31 -6.20 0.68 -15.83
CA ARG A 31 -5.87 1.03 -17.22
C ARG A 31 -4.61 0.32 -17.69
N PHE A 32 -3.58 0.28 -16.85
CA PHE A 32 -2.30 -0.35 -17.19
C PHE A 32 -2.39 -1.88 -17.29
N VAL A 33 -3.11 -2.51 -16.35
CA VAL A 33 -3.45 -3.94 -16.35
C VAL A 33 -4.19 -4.32 -17.64
N GLY A 34 -5.22 -3.55 -18.00
CA GLY A 34 -6.01 -3.78 -19.22
C GLY A 34 -5.20 -3.59 -20.52
N ALA A 35 -4.38 -2.55 -20.58
CA ALA A 35 -3.59 -2.24 -21.78
C ALA A 35 -2.43 -3.22 -22.02
N GLN A 36 -1.76 -3.70 -20.96
CA GLN A 36 -0.59 -4.58 -21.07
C GLN A 36 -0.93 -6.08 -21.01
N ARG A 37 -2.21 -6.44 -20.83
CA ARG A 37 -2.67 -7.83 -20.59
C ARG A 37 -1.92 -8.51 -19.43
N LEU A 38 -1.57 -7.73 -18.40
CA LEU A 38 -0.90 -8.21 -17.19
C LEU A 38 -1.90 -8.21 -16.04
N THR A 39 -1.73 -9.12 -15.07
CA THR A 39 -2.51 -9.08 -13.82
C THR A 39 -1.99 -7.99 -12.89
N ALA A 40 -2.81 -7.55 -11.94
CA ALA A 40 -2.39 -6.58 -10.92
C ALA A 40 -1.16 -7.06 -10.13
N GLN A 41 -1.08 -8.36 -9.83
CA GLN A 41 0.09 -8.97 -9.19
C GLN A 41 1.33 -8.89 -10.08
N GLN A 42 1.22 -9.21 -11.37
CA GLN A 42 2.35 -9.12 -12.30
C GLN A 42 2.82 -7.67 -12.44
N VAL A 43 1.91 -6.70 -12.52
CA VAL A 43 2.25 -5.27 -12.53
C VAL A 43 2.99 -4.89 -11.25
N TYR A 44 2.51 -5.30 -10.07
CA TYR A 44 3.18 -5.08 -8.80
C TYR A 44 4.60 -5.65 -8.78
N GLU A 45 4.76 -6.91 -9.22
CA GLU A 45 6.05 -7.57 -9.31
C GLU A 45 7.00 -6.83 -10.26
N LYS A 46 6.55 -6.38 -11.43
CA LYS A 46 7.38 -5.59 -12.36
C LYS A 46 7.73 -4.20 -11.84
N LEU A 47 6.85 -3.58 -11.05
CA LEU A 47 7.10 -2.27 -10.45
C LEU A 47 8.11 -2.33 -9.31
N PHE A 48 8.03 -3.35 -8.44
CA PHE A 48 8.77 -3.37 -7.17
C PHE A 48 9.72 -4.55 -6.99
N HIS A 49 9.45 -5.71 -7.60
CA HIS A 49 10.18 -6.97 -7.40
C HIS A 49 10.80 -7.49 -8.72
N ASP A 50 11.22 -6.60 -9.60
CA ASP A 50 11.85 -6.96 -10.87
C ASP A 50 13.30 -7.46 -10.64
N LYS A 51 13.40 -8.71 -10.20
CA LYS A 51 14.68 -9.43 -10.08
C LYS A 51 15.26 -9.81 -11.44
N THR A 52 14.43 -9.86 -12.49
CA THR A 52 14.82 -10.31 -13.83
C THR A 52 15.47 -9.20 -14.64
N ARG A 53 15.24 -7.93 -14.28
CA ARG A 53 15.67 -6.74 -15.04
C ARG A 53 15.31 -6.88 -16.52
N ASP A 54 14.16 -7.49 -16.79
CA ASP A 54 13.74 -7.78 -18.15
C ASP A 54 13.28 -6.49 -18.87
N SER A 55 13.19 -6.56 -20.20
CA SER A 55 12.72 -5.45 -21.02
C SER A 55 11.31 -5.02 -20.63
N MET A 56 10.46 -5.98 -20.26
CA MET A 56 9.07 -5.76 -19.85
C MET A 56 8.99 -4.93 -18.57
N GLY A 57 9.75 -5.25 -17.52
CA GLY A 57 9.79 -4.51 -16.26
C GLY A 57 10.28 -3.08 -16.44
N ARG A 58 11.27 -2.87 -17.33
CA ARG A 58 11.69 -1.51 -17.72
C ARG A 58 10.57 -0.75 -18.43
N GLN A 59 9.88 -1.37 -19.37
CA GLN A 59 8.78 -0.75 -20.12
C GLN A 59 7.61 -0.38 -19.20
N VAL A 60 7.21 -1.29 -18.32
CA VAL A 60 6.15 -1.05 -17.33
C VAL A 60 6.50 0.14 -16.45
N ARG A 61 7.70 0.18 -15.86
CA ARG A 61 8.11 1.34 -15.03
C ARG A 61 8.18 2.63 -15.83
N LYS A 62 8.71 2.60 -17.05
CA LYS A 62 8.87 3.78 -17.91
C LYS A 62 7.53 4.39 -18.33
N ALA A 63 6.48 3.59 -18.45
CA ALA A 63 5.15 4.08 -18.83
C ALA A 63 4.23 4.34 -17.62
N PHE A 64 4.31 3.54 -16.55
CA PHE A 64 3.42 3.67 -15.39
C PHE A 64 3.69 4.94 -14.56
N TRP A 65 4.95 5.20 -14.21
CA TRP A 65 5.27 6.31 -13.30
C TRP A 65 4.97 7.69 -13.89
N PRO A 66 5.26 7.98 -15.18
CA PRO A 66 4.83 9.23 -15.80
C PRO A 66 3.31 9.39 -15.86
N ALA A 67 2.58 8.34 -16.24
CA ALA A 67 1.11 8.39 -16.28
C ALA A 67 0.50 8.68 -14.90
N LEU A 68 1.08 8.10 -13.84
CA LEU A 68 0.64 8.38 -12.47
C LEU A 68 1.00 9.80 -12.01
N ALA A 69 2.17 10.31 -12.44
CA ALA A 69 2.58 11.68 -12.14
C ALA A 69 1.66 12.71 -12.81
N GLU A 70 1.22 12.44 -14.03
CA GLU A 70 0.26 13.26 -14.76
C GLU A 70 -1.13 13.22 -14.14
N ALA A 71 -1.55 12.06 -13.62
CA ALA A 71 -2.82 11.93 -12.90
C ALA A 71 -2.80 12.64 -11.53
N LEU A 72 -1.64 12.74 -10.89
CA LEU A 72 -1.46 13.33 -9.56
C LEU A 72 -0.29 14.33 -9.53
N PRO A 73 -0.37 15.44 -10.29
CA PRO A 73 0.75 16.37 -10.47
C PRO A 73 1.09 17.13 -9.19
N ALA A 74 0.11 17.28 -8.29
CA ALA A 74 0.30 17.89 -6.97
C ALA A 74 1.03 16.96 -5.98
N ARG A 75 1.28 15.70 -6.32
CA ARG A 75 1.99 14.75 -5.44
C ARG A 75 3.41 14.52 -5.92
N GLN A 76 4.35 14.62 -4.99
CA GLN A 76 5.75 14.29 -5.27
C GLN A 76 5.89 12.81 -5.64
N MET A 77 6.74 12.50 -6.62
CA MET A 77 6.98 11.12 -7.08
C MET A 77 7.33 10.13 -5.96
N GLN A 78 8.09 10.56 -4.96
CA GLN A 78 8.43 9.70 -3.83
C GLN A 78 7.20 9.32 -2.99
N ALA A 79 6.26 10.25 -2.81
CA ALA A 79 5.00 9.96 -2.13
C ALA A 79 4.13 8.98 -2.93
N LEU A 80 4.03 9.18 -4.25
CA LEU A 80 3.34 8.26 -5.17
C LEU A 80 3.94 6.85 -5.11
N TYR A 81 5.26 6.74 -5.18
CA TYR A 81 5.97 5.46 -5.10
C TYR A 81 5.63 4.70 -3.82
N HIS A 82 5.75 5.34 -2.65
CA HIS A 82 5.45 4.70 -1.38
C HIS A 82 3.97 4.37 -1.22
N HIS A 83 3.08 5.22 -1.75
CA HIS A 83 1.65 4.98 -1.72
C HIS A 83 1.28 3.75 -2.54
N VAL A 84 1.69 3.67 -3.80
CA VAL A 84 1.43 2.53 -4.69
C VAL A 84 2.03 1.24 -4.12
N ARG A 85 3.28 1.30 -3.62
CA ARG A 85 3.96 0.13 -3.03
C ARG A 85 3.17 -0.47 -1.87
N ARG A 86 2.62 0.37 -0.99
CA ARG A 86 1.83 -0.11 0.15
C ARG A 86 0.45 -0.58 -0.29
N ARG A 87 -0.26 0.23 -1.07
CA ARG A 87 -1.64 -0.04 -1.50
C ARG A 87 -1.74 -1.35 -2.26
N CYS A 88 -0.83 -1.58 -3.20
CA CYS A 88 -0.86 -2.71 -4.13
C CYS A 88 -0.09 -3.93 -3.62
N HIS A 89 0.43 -3.89 -2.39
CA HIS A 89 1.14 -5.03 -1.83
C HIS A 89 0.18 -6.22 -1.68
N PRO A 90 0.55 -7.44 -2.10
CA PRO A 90 -0.34 -8.60 -2.05
C PRO A 90 -0.90 -8.92 -0.66
N LEU A 91 -0.12 -8.65 0.39
CA LEU A 91 -0.52 -8.84 1.79
C LEU A 91 -1.20 -7.60 2.43
N ASN A 92 -1.49 -6.57 1.64
CA ASN A 92 -2.26 -5.42 2.08
C ASN A 92 -3.74 -5.61 1.68
N ASN A 93 -4.66 -5.01 2.44
CA ASN A 93 -6.11 -5.07 2.17
C ASN A 93 -6.72 -6.48 2.15
N LEU A 94 -6.23 -7.41 2.97
CA LEU A 94 -6.83 -8.74 3.18
C LEU A 94 -8.17 -8.70 3.96
N GLY A 95 -8.91 -7.59 3.87
CA GLY A 95 -10.16 -7.36 4.60
C GLY A 95 -9.97 -7.05 6.08
N SER A 96 -11.11 -7.00 6.78
CA SER A 96 -11.20 -6.75 8.22
C SER A 96 -10.43 -7.78 9.03
N TRP A 97 -9.98 -7.38 10.22
CA TRP A 97 -9.32 -8.28 11.17
C TRP A 97 -10.37 -9.12 11.88
N THR A 98 -10.21 -10.44 11.83
CA THR A 98 -11.04 -11.40 12.55
C THR A 98 -10.54 -11.60 13.97
N ALA A 99 -11.41 -12.08 14.88
CA ALA A 99 -11.02 -12.41 16.25
C ALA A 99 -9.87 -13.44 16.30
N ARG A 100 -9.86 -14.41 15.38
CA ARG A 100 -8.79 -15.40 15.25
C ARG A 100 -7.45 -14.75 14.89
N GLU A 101 -7.46 -13.77 13.99
CA GLU A 101 -6.25 -13.02 13.63
C GLU A 101 -5.78 -12.13 14.78
N ASP A 102 -6.69 -11.52 15.54
CA ASP A 102 -6.33 -10.76 16.74
C ASP A 102 -5.67 -11.65 17.80
N ASP A 103 -6.20 -12.85 18.02
CA ASP A 103 -5.62 -13.82 18.96
C ASP A 103 -4.27 -14.34 18.48
N ALA A 104 -4.12 -14.61 17.18
CA ALA A 104 -2.83 -14.95 16.59
C ALA A 104 -1.82 -13.81 16.79
N LEU A 105 -2.21 -12.57 16.50
CA LEU A 105 -1.36 -11.40 16.67
C LEU A 105 -0.94 -11.21 18.14
N ARG A 106 -1.86 -11.36 19.10
CA ARG A 106 -1.55 -11.33 20.55
C ARG A 106 -0.52 -12.38 20.93
N ARG A 107 -0.70 -13.63 20.49
CA ARG A 107 0.22 -14.74 20.78
C ARG A 107 1.61 -14.49 20.22
N LEU A 108 1.69 -14.03 18.96
CA LEU A 108 2.96 -13.76 18.30
C LEU A 108 3.72 -12.59 18.94
N VAL A 109 3.02 -11.51 19.31
CA VAL A 109 3.62 -10.38 20.02
C VAL A 109 4.07 -10.79 21.42
N ALA A 110 3.29 -11.62 22.13
CA ALA A 110 3.69 -12.14 23.44
C ALA A 110 4.94 -13.04 23.36
N ALA A 111 5.05 -13.86 22.30
CA ALA A 111 6.16 -14.79 22.14
C ALA A 111 7.46 -14.12 21.64
N ARG A 112 7.37 -13.13 20.75
CA ARG A 112 8.53 -12.58 20.02
C ARG A 112 8.74 -11.07 20.23
N GLY A 113 7.86 -10.39 20.96
CA GLY A 113 7.86 -8.93 21.08
C GLY A 113 7.40 -8.25 19.79
N PRO A 114 7.67 -6.94 19.60
CA PRO A 114 7.23 -6.15 18.45
C PRO A 114 8.06 -6.42 17.17
N ALA A 115 8.37 -7.68 16.88
CA ALA A 115 9.13 -8.13 15.72
C ALA A 115 8.25 -8.20 14.46
N TRP A 116 7.76 -7.05 13.97
CA TRP A 116 6.70 -6.96 12.96
C TRP A 116 7.00 -7.65 11.63
N GLU A 117 8.26 -7.72 11.20
CA GLU A 117 8.64 -8.43 9.97
C GLU A 117 8.50 -9.96 10.15
N ALA A 118 8.94 -10.51 11.28
CA ALA A 118 8.75 -11.92 11.59
C ALA A 118 7.26 -12.26 11.76
N ILE A 119 6.53 -11.42 12.50
CA ILE A 119 5.08 -11.55 12.69
C ILE A 119 4.35 -11.49 11.35
N SER A 120 4.75 -10.62 10.44
CA SER A 120 4.16 -10.50 9.10
C SER A 120 4.22 -11.81 8.33
N GLY A 121 5.35 -12.53 8.40
CA GLY A 121 5.51 -13.82 7.74
C GLY A 121 4.54 -14.88 8.26
N GLU A 122 4.27 -14.90 9.56
CA GLU A 122 3.32 -15.85 10.17
C GLU A 122 1.85 -15.44 9.99
N MET A 123 1.57 -14.13 10.05
CA MET A 123 0.22 -13.58 9.92
C MET A 123 -0.31 -13.55 8.49
N GLY A 124 0.58 -13.64 7.49
CA GLY A 124 0.21 -13.43 6.08
C GLY A 124 -0.31 -12.01 5.80
N ARG A 125 -0.05 -11.04 6.69
CA ARG A 125 -0.43 -9.62 6.56
C ARG A 125 0.83 -8.76 6.61
N MET A 126 0.83 -7.58 6.00
CA MET A 126 1.99 -6.68 6.05
C MET A 126 2.33 -6.30 7.51
N GLY A 127 3.62 -6.24 7.85
CA GLY A 127 4.06 -5.90 9.21
C GLY A 127 3.54 -4.54 9.71
N THR A 128 3.33 -3.57 8.82
CA THR A 128 2.70 -2.29 9.18
C THR A 128 1.24 -2.47 9.59
N ASN A 129 0.46 -3.32 8.91
CA ASN A 129 -0.90 -3.64 9.32
C ASN A 129 -0.92 -4.33 10.68
N CYS A 130 0.00 -5.26 10.93
CA CYS A 130 0.12 -5.96 12.22
C CYS A 130 0.41 -4.97 13.35
N ARG A 131 1.38 -4.07 13.15
CA ARG A 131 1.71 -3.03 14.13
C ARG A 131 0.55 -2.09 14.41
N ASP A 132 -0.15 -1.64 13.38
CA ASP A 132 -1.25 -0.69 13.52
C ASP A 132 -2.46 -1.35 14.18
N ARG A 133 -2.74 -2.63 13.86
CA ARG A 133 -3.75 -3.42 14.57
C ARG A 133 -3.36 -3.61 16.04
N TRP A 134 -2.12 -3.94 16.34
CA TRP A 134 -1.66 -4.09 17.73
C TRP A 134 -1.86 -2.81 18.55
N ARG A 135 -1.57 -1.63 17.97
CA ARG A 135 -1.86 -0.34 18.61
C ARG A 135 -3.35 -0.15 18.88
N TYR A 136 -4.20 -0.50 17.90
CA TYR A 136 -5.65 -0.47 18.07
C TYR A 136 -6.10 -1.41 19.21
N LEU A 137 -5.63 -2.66 19.25
CA LEU A 137 -5.97 -3.61 20.33
C LEU A 137 -5.54 -3.13 21.71
N GLN A 138 -4.39 -2.47 21.83
CA GLN A 138 -3.93 -1.87 23.09
C GLN A 138 -4.71 -0.62 23.51
N ALA A 139 -5.30 0.11 22.55
CA ALA A 139 -6.16 1.25 22.82
C ALA A 139 -7.57 0.78 23.22
N SER A 140 -8.13 -0.19 22.50
CA SER A 140 -9.44 -0.79 22.77
C SER A 140 -9.47 -1.66 24.03
N GLY A 141 -8.32 -2.21 24.46
CA GLY A 141 -8.20 -2.95 25.73
C GLY A 141 -8.36 -2.11 27.01
N ARG A 142 -8.56 -0.78 26.89
CA ARG A 142 -8.79 0.13 28.02
C ARG A 142 -10.24 0.61 28.19
N GLY A 143 -11.17 0.14 27.37
CA GLY A 143 -12.60 0.44 27.50
C GLY A 143 -13.42 -0.72 26.94
N GLY A 144 -14.24 -1.34 27.80
CA GLY A 144 -15.03 -2.51 27.47
C GLY A 144 -16.06 -2.32 26.35
N ASP A 145 -16.43 -3.47 25.79
CA ASP A 145 -17.63 -3.80 25.03
C ASP A 145 -17.92 -3.15 23.66
N GLY A 146 -18.06 -4.05 22.68
CA GLY A 146 -19.05 -3.95 21.61
C GLY A 146 -18.64 -3.22 20.33
N LEU A 147 -18.56 -3.94 19.21
CA LEU A 147 -19.57 -3.85 18.13
C LEU A 147 -19.29 -4.89 17.02
N PRO A 148 -20.35 -5.41 16.37
CA PRO A 148 -20.30 -6.50 15.40
C PRO A 148 -19.85 -6.03 14.01
N GLY A 149 -19.36 -6.99 13.23
CA GLY A 149 -19.01 -6.80 11.82
C GLY A 149 -20.22 -6.41 10.98
N GLY A 150 -20.02 -5.40 10.14
CA GLY A 150 -20.94 -5.04 9.06
C GLY A 150 -20.64 -5.85 7.80
N ASP A 151 -21.73 -6.13 7.09
CA ASP A 151 -21.97 -7.10 6.00
C ASP A 151 -20.96 -7.16 4.85
#